data_AF-A0AAV5WTV9-F1
#
_entry.id   AF-A0AAV5WTV9-F1
#
_cell.length_a   1.000
_cell.length_b   1.000
_cell.length_c   1.000
_cell.angle_alpha   90.00
_cell.angle_beta   90.00
_cell.angle_gamma   90.00
#
_symmetry.space_group_name_H-M   'P 1'
#
loop_
_entity.id
_entity.type
_entity.pdbx_description
1 polymer ?
#
loop_
_entity_poly.entity_id
_entity_poly.type
_entity_poly.pdbx_seq_one_letter_code
_entity_poly.pdbx_strand_id
1 'polypeptide(L)'
;DLVACQECAGNLIAVTANGEGAHPMDGDVIDNSGTCAVRTFTCNGFDPIIEMNGNSGVIPGSNGVATINVTCNEAGTAWINSGKEVTQVECASSTDCKACAADLITVTASGDGAHPMDGDVTDTSGLCAVRTFTCNGYNANIEVNSNGVVTGEYNVATFEVTCNGTAWVNSGAIITQLECAS
;
A
#
# COMPACT_ATOMS: atom_id res chain seq x y z
N ASP A 1 37.56 29.18 -3.28
CA ASP A 1 36.81 27.91 -3.20
C ASP A 1 35.47 28.12 -2.56
N LEU A 2 34.40 28.05 -3.35
CA LEU A 2 33.04 28.07 -2.84
C LEU A 2 32.78 26.74 -2.15
N VAL A 3 32.93 26.69 -0.83
CA VAL A 3 32.28 25.64 -0.03
C VAL A 3 30.91 26.20 0.31
N ALA A 4 29.94 26.03 -0.59
CA ALA A 4 28.58 26.43 -0.32
C ALA A 4 27.68 25.23 -0.53
N CYS A 5 27.46 24.52 0.57
CA CYS A 5 26.25 23.80 0.89
C CYS A 5 26.38 23.48 2.37
N GLN A 6 25.46 23.95 3.20
CA GLN A 6 25.42 23.55 4.60
C GLN A 6 23.99 23.33 5.02
N GLU A 7 23.08 24.26 4.76
CA GLU A 7 21.65 24.08 5.03
C GLU A 7 20.80 24.91 4.06
N CYS A 8 19.64 24.37 3.68
CA CYS A 8 18.54 25.13 3.09
C CYS A 8 17.48 25.32 4.17
N ALA A 9 16.79 26.45 4.18
CA ALA A 9 15.71 26.65 5.13
C ALA A 9 14.56 25.65 4.84
N GLY A 10 14.03 25.01 5.89
CA GLY A 10 12.96 24.02 5.73
C GLY A 10 11.67 24.61 5.14
N ASN A 11 11.40 25.89 5.39
CA ASN A 11 10.22 26.57 4.86
C ASN A 11 10.30 26.93 3.36
N LEU A 12 11.38 26.57 2.66
CA LEU A 12 11.48 26.70 1.20
C LEU A 12 10.61 25.66 0.47
N ILE A 13 10.23 24.57 1.14
CA ILE A 13 9.18 23.65 0.65
C ILE A 13 7.96 23.80 1.54
N ALA A 14 6.80 24.06 0.93
CA ALA A 14 5.52 23.92 1.58
C ALA A 14 5.11 22.44 1.64
N VAL A 15 4.77 21.95 2.83
CA VAL A 15 4.13 20.63 3.00
C VAL A 15 2.63 20.87 3.10
N THR A 16 1.86 20.34 2.15
CA THR A 16 0.40 20.54 2.09
C THR A 16 -0.36 19.22 2.25
N ALA A 17 -1.67 19.34 2.52
CA ALA A 17 -2.59 18.21 2.57
C ALA A 17 -3.98 18.65 2.05
N ASN A 18 -4.03 19.14 0.81
CA ASN A 18 -5.21 19.75 0.21
C ASN A 18 -5.87 18.87 -0.87
N GLY A 19 -5.12 17.94 -1.49
CA GLY A 19 -5.61 17.01 -2.50
C GLY A 19 -6.52 15.90 -1.96
N GLU A 20 -7.10 15.13 -2.87
CA GLU A 20 -7.86 13.93 -2.52
C GLU A 20 -6.93 12.84 -1.96
N GLY A 21 -7.34 12.18 -0.88
CA GLY A 21 -6.48 11.22 -0.18
C GLY A 21 -5.27 11.88 0.53
N ALA A 22 -5.18 13.21 0.52
CA ALA A 22 -4.05 13.89 1.12
C ALA A 22 -4.09 13.82 2.65
N HIS A 23 -2.91 13.60 3.25
CA HIS A 23 -2.75 13.55 4.70
C HIS A 23 -1.35 14.07 5.10
N PRO A 24 -1.09 14.32 6.40
CA PRO A 24 0.23 14.73 6.84
C PRO A 24 1.30 13.70 6.45
N MET A 25 2.50 14.18 6.11
CA MET A 25 3.69 13.34 5.92
C MET A 25 3.97 12.53 7.19
N ASP A 26 4.30 11.25 7.03
CA ASP A 26 4.72 10.37 8.12
C ASP A 26 6.16 10.67 8.57
N GLY A 27 6.98 11.18 7.65
CA GLY A 27 8.35 11.58 7.92
C GLY A 27 8.74 12.84 7.16
N ASP A 28 9.46 13.72 7.84
CA ASP A 28 10.07 14.92 7.29
C ASP A 28 11.36 15.19 8.06
N VAL A 29 12.49 14.74 7.51
CA VAL A 29 13.79 14.74 8.20
C VAL A 29 14.81 15.50 7.37
N ILE A 30 15.55 16.41 8.00
CA ILE A 30 16.69 17.10 7.40
C ILE A 30 17.99 16.52 7.99
N ASP A 31 18.86 16.03 7.12
CA ASP A 31 20.21 15.56 7.45
C ASP A 31 21.26 16.55 6.92
N ASN A 32 22.04 17.12 7.83
CA ASN A 32 23.10 18.10 7.55
C ASN A 32 24.52 17.51 7.74
N SER A 33 24.65 16.18 7.84
CA SER A 33 25.93 15.51 8.05
C SER A 33 26.82 15.43 6.79
N GLY A 34 26.22 15.57 5.61
CA GLY A 34 26.89 15.53 4.32
C GLY A 34 27.45 16.87 3.85
N THR A 35 28.02 16.88 2.64
CA THR A 35 28.45 18.13 1.99
C THR A 35 27.28 19.06 1.75
N CYS A 36 26.12 18.53 1.36
CA CYS A 36 24.87 19.26 1.23
C CYS A 36 23.82 18.69 2.18
N ALA A 37 22.95 19.57 2.71
CA ALA A 37 21.76 19.15 3.41
C ALA A 37 20.85 18.31 2.49
N VAL A 38 20.33 17.21 3.02
CA VAL A 38 19.33 16.37 2.37
C VAL A 38 18.08 16.41 3.22
N ARG A 39 16.92 16.61 2.60
CA ARG A 39 15.63 16.47 3.27
C ARG A 39 14.89 15.28 2.68
N THR A 40 14.43 14.40 3.56
CA THR A 40 13.71 13.18 3.21
C THR A 40 12.28 13.31 3.68
N PHE A 41 11.34 13.12 2.76
CA PHE A 41 9.92 12.99 3.06
C PHE A 41 9.50 11.54 2.94
N THR A 42 8.66 11.10 3.87
CA THR A 42 8.07 9.75 3.89
C THR A 42 6.56 9.88 3.95
N CYS A 43 5.90 9.14 3.07
CA CYS A 43 4.45 9.04 2.97
C CYS A 43 4.09 7.55 3.01
N ASN A 44 3.37 7.14 4.04
CA ASN A 44 2.89 5.78 4.20
C ASN A 44 1.42 5.69 3.80
N GLY A 45 0.98 4.52 3.38
CA GLY A 45 -0.43 4.26 3.10
C GLY A 45 -0.64 3.18 2.05
N PHE A 46 -1.86 3.04 1.54
CA PHE A 46 -2.13 2.18 0.39
C PHE A 46 -1.93 2.98 -0.89
N ASP A 47 -1.12 2.42 -1.80
CA ASP A 47 -0.62 3.10 -2.99
C ASP A 47 -0.19 4.55 -2.70
N PRO A 48 0.71 4.77 -1.72
CA PRO A 48 1.07 6.12 -1.33
C PRO A 48 1.81 6.78 -2.47
N ILE A 49 1.58 8.07 -2.65
CA ILE A 49 2.24 8.92 -3.60
C ILE A 49 2.72 10.19 -2.90
N ILE A 50 3.87 10.69 -3.34
CA ILE A 50 4.29 12.06 -3.01
C ILE A 50 4.17 12.89 -4.27
N GLU A 51 3.24 13.84 -4.26
CA GLU A 51 3.09 14.84 -5.31
C GLU A 51 4.05 16.00 -5.07
N MET A 52 4.68 16.49 -6.13
CA MET A 52 5.57 17.65 -6.11
C MET A 52 5.02 18.78 -6.97
N ASN A 53 5.06 20.00 -6.43
CA ASN A 53 4.71 21.23 -7.13
C ASN A 53 3.35 21.13 -7.85
N GLY A 54 2.32 20.64 -7.14
CA GLY A 54 0.96 20.48 -7.66
C GLY A 54 0.89 19.58 -8.91
N ASN A 55 1.31 18.32 -8.78
CA ASN A 55 1.32 17.30 -9.83
C ASN A 55 2.32 17.46 -10.98
N SER A 56 3.31 18.37 -10.85
CA SER A 56 4.42 18.47 -11.82
C SER A 56 5.45 17.34 -11.68
N GLY A 57 5.36 16.55 -10.61
CA GLY A 57 6.04 15.28 -10.41
C GLY A 57 5.28 14.42 -9.41
N VAL A 58 5.30 13.10 -9.61
CA VAL A 58 4.66 12.12 -8.73
C VAL A 58 5.68 11.03 -8.42
N ILE A 59 5.89 10.77 -7.13
CA ILE A 59 6.74 9.67 -6.66
C ILE A 59 5.82 8.57 -6.12
N PRO A 60 5.59 7.49 -6.90
CA PRO A 60 4.81 6.37 -6.41
C PRO A 60 5.60 5.60 -5.35
N GLY A 61 4.89 5.17 -4.32
CA GLY A 61 5.42 4.29 -3.31
C GLY A 61 5.43 2.82 -3.74
N SER A 62 6.08 2.01 -2.92
CA SER A 62 6.12 0.57 -3.03
C SER A 62 6.03 -0.04 -1.63
N ASN A 63 5.32 -1.16 -1.50
CA ASN A 63 5.08 -1.84 -0.22
C ASN A 63 4.54 -0.89 0.86
N GLY A 64 3.65 0.02 0.47
CA GLY A 64 2.98 0.95 1.37
C GLY A 64 3.83 2.14 1.85
N VAL A 65 4.96 2.41 1.19
CA VAL A 65 5.82 3.57 1.50
C VAL A 65 6.27 4.28 0.22
N ALA A 66 6.04 5.59 0.15
CA ALA A 66 6.66 6.49 -0.81
C ALA A 66 7.70 7.36 -0.10
N THR A 67 8.88 7.52 -0.71
CA THR A 67 9.93 8.40 -0.18
C THR A 67 10.51 9.28 -1.28
N ILE A 68 10.86 10.50 -0.92
CA ILE A 68 11.62 11.39 -1.78
C ILE A 68 12.72 12.08 -0.99
N ASN A 69 13.90 12.12 -1.60
CA ASN A 69 15.03 12.91 -1.15
C ASN A 69 15.17 14.16 -2.01
N VAL A 70 15.26 15.32 -1.36
CA VAL A 70 15.61 16.59 -1.99
C VAL A 70 16.95 17.05 -1.43
N THR A 71 17.81 17.61 -2.28
CA THR A 71 19.14 18.09 -1.89
C THR A 71 19.18 19.60 -1.99
N CYS A 72 19.73 20.27 -0.96
CA CYS A 72 19.93 21.71 -1.01
C CYS A 72 20.88 22.10 -2.15
N ASN A 73 20.59 23.16 -2.89
CA ASN A 73 21.47 23.66 -3.94
C ASN A 73 22.71 24.36 -3.34
N GLU A 74 23.74 24.57 -4.18
CA GLU A 74 24.99 25.21 -3.73
C GLU A 74 24.77 26.62 -3.15
N ALA A 75 23.73 27.32 -3.62
CA ALA A 75 23.41 28.66 -3.16
C ALA A 75 22.64 28.70 -1.81
N GLY A 76 22.19 27.55 -1.27
CA GLY A 76 21.40 27.51 -0.03
C GLY A 76 20.00 28.10 -0.15
N THR A 77 19.46 28.18 -1.37
CA THR A 77 18.23 28.92 -1.69
C THR A 77 17.09 28.04 -2.21
N ALA A 78 17.37 26.79 -2.57
CA ALA A 78 16.36 25.90 -3.13
C ALA A 78 16.66 24.43 -2.80
N TRP A 79 15.59 23.65 -2.64
CA TRP A 79 15.64 22.20 -2.56
C TRP A 79 15.45 21.59 -3.95
N ILE A 80 16.35 20.69 -4.35
CA ILE A 80 16.40 20.14 -5.70
C ILE A 80 16.14 18.64 -5.68
N ASN A 81 15.28 18.17 -6.58
CA ASN A 81 15.17 16.77 -6.94
C ASN A 81 15.34 16.62 -8.45
N SER A 82 16.23 15.72 -8.88
CA SER A 82 16.44 15.43 -10.32
C SER A 82 16.69 16.68 -11.18
N GLY A 83 17.39 17.68 -10.63
CA GLY A 83 17.71 18.94 -11.32
C GLY A 83 16.58 19.97 -11.37
N LYS A 84 15.43 19.71 -10.72
CA LYS A 84 14.31 20.65 -10.63
C LYS A 84 14.12 21.14 -9.19
N GLU A 85 13.74 22.41 -9.06
CA GLU A 85 13.37 22.99 -7.77
C GLU A 85 12.04 22.41 -7.27
N VAL A 86 12.03 22.04 -5.99
CA VAL A 86 10.86 21.58 -5.25
C VAL A 86 10.46 22.70 -4.29
N THR A 87 9.23 23.18 -4.46
CA THR A 87 8.63 24.27 -3.68
C THR A 87 7.43 23.81 -2.86
N GLN A 88 6.84 22.66 -3.23
CA GLN A 88 5.74 22.04 -2.51
C GLN A 88 5.83 20.53 -2.62
N VAL A 89 5.46 19.85 -1.53
CA VAL A 89 5.22 18.41 -1.48
C VAL A 89 3.88 18.14 -0.80
N GLU A 90 3.21 17.08 -1.23
CA GLU A 90 1.98 16.59 -0.63
C GLU A 90 2.02 15.07 -0.60
N CYS A 91 1.69 14.50 0.56
CA CYS A 91 1.49 13.07 0.70
C CYS A 91 0.03 12.80 0.44
N ALA A 92 -0.24 11.91 -0.49
CA ALA A 92 -1.55 11.33 -0.70
C ALA A 92 -1.42 9.83 -0.69
N SER A 93 -2.34 9.17 -0.03
CA SER A 93 -2.52 7.73 -0.18
C SER A 93 -4.01 7.47 -0.21
N SER A 94 -4.42 6.37 -0.84
CA SER A 94 -5.83 6.01 -0.68
C SER A 94 -6.06 5.68 0.80
N THR A 95 -7.14 6.20 1.37
CA THR A 95 -7.59 5.89 2.73
C THR A 95 -8.04 4.42 2.89
N ASP A 96 -8.01 3.67 1.79
CA ASP A 96 -8.64 2.39 1.67
C ASP A 96 -7.66 1.28 1.99
N CYS A 97 -7.41 1.12 3.29
CA CYS A 97 -7.86 -0.12 3.90
C CYS A 97 -7.87 -0.15 5.43
N LYS A 98 -8.99 -0.61 5.99
CA LYS A 98 -9.03 -1.62 7.06
C LYS A 98 -10.38 -2.33 7.00
N ALA A 99 -10.33 -3.65 7.06
CA ALA A 99 -11.44 -4.62 7.08
C ALA A 99 -12.57 -4.39 6.06
N CYS A 100 -12.62 -5.26 5.06
CA CYS A 100 -13.81 -5.45 4.24
C CYS A 100 -14.85 -6.21 5.07
N ALA A 101 -16.13 -5.93 4.84
CA ALA A 101 -17.18 -6.70 5.50
C ALA A 101 -17.06 -8.19 5.09
N ALA A 102 -17.19 -9.10 6.06
CA ALA A 102 -16.97 -10.53 5.81
C ALA A 102 -18.01 -11.12 4.84
N ASP A 103 -19.20 -10.55 4.81
CA ASP A 103 -20.33 -10.91 3.95
C ASP A 103 -20.17 -10.49 2.48
N LEU A 104 -19.11 -9.74 2.15
CA LEU A 104 -18.73 -9.48 0.74
C LEU A 104 -18.24 -10.74 0.01
N ILE A 105 -17.86 -11.79 0.74
CA ILE A 105 -17.66 -13.14 0.20
C ILE A 105 -18.74 -14.06 0.74
N THR A 106 -19.49 -14.69 -0.16
CA THR A 106 -20.40 -15.79 0.18
C THR A 106 -19.63 -17.11 0.20
N VAL A 107 -19.62 -17.81 1.33
CA VAL A 107 -19.09 -19.17 1.42
C VAL A 107 -20.24 -20.16 1.22
N THR A 108 -20.17 -21.01 0.20
CA THR A 108 -21.18 -22.03 -0.10
C THR A 108 -20.67 -23.44 0.22
N ALA A 109 -21.61 -24.39 0.27
CA ALA A 109 -21.34 -25.81 0.49
C ALA A 109 -22.39 -26.66 -0.25
N SER A 110 -22.55 -26.41 -1.55
CA SER A 110 -23.65 -26.95 -2.37
C SER A 110 -23.21 -27.83 -3.54
N GLY A 111 -21.96 -27.75 -3.97
CA GLY A 111 -21.39 -28.62 -4.99
C GLY A 111 -21.11 -30.04 -4.50
N ASP A 112 -20.66 -30.88 -5.44
CA ASP A 112 -20.28 -32.26 -5.14
C ASP A 112 -19.01 -32.30 -4.29
N GLY A 113 -19.05 -33.06 -3.19
CA GLY A 113 -17.94 -33.11 -2.23
C GLY A 113 -17.79 -31.85 -1.38
N ALA A 114 -18.72 -30.88 -1.50
CA ALA A 114 -18.62 -29.63 -0.79
C ALA A 114 -18.88 -29.78 0.73
N HIS A 115 -18.13 -29.04 1.52
CA HIS A 115 -18.29 -28.99 2.97
C HIS A 115 -17.87 -27.61 3.53
N PRO A 116 -18.18 -27.31 4.80
CA PRO A 116 -17.75 -26.06 5.41
C PRO A 116 -16.22 -25.91 5.41
N MET A 117 -15.75 -24.66 5.28
CA MET A 117 -14.33 -24.31 5.46
C MET A 117 -13.85 -24.74 6.86
N ASP A 118 -12.66 -25.33 6.93
CA ASP A 118 -11.99 -25.66 8.19
C ASP A 118 -11.44 -24.42 8.90
N GLY A 119 -11.08 -23.39 8.13
CA GLY A 119 -10.57 -22.13 8.65
C GLY A 119 -11.06 -20.94 7.85
N ASP A 120 -11.38 -19.86 8.56
CA ASP A 120 -11.72 -18.56 8.01
C ASP A 120 -11.25 -17.50 9.03
N VAL A 121 -10.07 -16.94 8.78
CA VAL A 121 -9.38 -16.06 9.72
C VAL A 121 -9.12 -14.73 9.05
N THR A 122 -9.50 -13.63 9.70
CA THR A 122 -9.17 -12.27 9.25
C THR A 122 -8.11 -11.65 10.16
N ASP A 123 -6.93 -11.37 9.59
CA ASP A 123 -5.89 -10.57 10.21
C ASP A 123 -6.09 -9.08 9.86
N THR A 124 -6.18 -8.23 10.90
CA THR A 124 -6.35 -6.77 10.78
C THR A 124 -5.17 -6.00 11.36
N SER A 125 -4.08 -6.69 11.67
CA SER A 125 -2.85 -6.10 12.22
C SER A 125 -2.09 -5.27 11.19
N GLY A 126 -2.21 -5.63 9.91
CA GLY A 126 -1.65 -4.88 8.78
C GLY A 126 -2.44 -3.63 8.40
N LEU A 127 -1.94 -2.94 7.37
CA LEU A 127 -2.64 -1.83 6.73
C LEU A 127 -3.95 -2.33 6.10
N CYS A 128 -3.90 -3.40 5.30
CA CYS A 128 -5.09 -4.08 4.79
C CYS A 128 -5.47 -5.29 5.64
N ALA A 129 -6.77 -5.53 5.79
CA ALA A 129 -7.21 -6.81 6.32
C ALA A 129 -6.88 -7.91 5.32
N VAL A 130 -6.27 -8.98 5.81
CA VAL A 130 -6.00 -10.20 5.07
C VAL A 130 -6.93 -11.27 5.62
N ARG A 131 -7.66 -11.96 4.75
CA ARG A 131 -8.54 -13.06 5.15
C ARG A 131 -8.05 -14.35 4.50
N THR A 132 -7.81 -15.36 5.32
CA THR A 132 -7.30 -16.66 4.91
C THR A 132 -8.36 -17.71 5.14
N PHE A 133 -8.67 -18.45 4.07
CA PHE A 133 -9.56 -19.59 4.08
C PHE A 133 -8.74 -20.87 4.03
N THR A 134 -9.16 -21.88 4.78
CA THR A 134 -8.54 -23.21 4.83
C THR A 134 -9.59 -24.27 4.58
N CYS A 135 -9.27 -25.20 3.68
CA CYS A 135 -10.06 -26.35 3.32
C CYS A 135 -9.21 -27.61 3.47
N ASN A 136 -9.64 -28.57 4.29
CA ASN A 136 -8.94 -29.83 4.52
C ASN A 136 -9.73 -30.99 3.93
N GLY A 137 -9.03 -32.02 3.48
CA GLY A 137 -9.65 -33.24 2.98
C GLY A 137 -8.85 -33.89 1.86
N TYR A 138 -9.20 -35.13 1.51
CA TYR A 138 -8.50 -35.85 0.45
C TYR A 138 -8.70 -35.12 -0.88
N ASN A 139 -7.61 -34.70 -1.55
CA ASN A 139 -7.69 -33.81 -2.72
C ASN A 139 -8.46 -32.49 -2.47
N ALA A 140 -8.30 -31.92 -1.27
CA ALA A 140 -8.91 -30.63 -0.91
C ALA A 140 -8.68 -29.56 -1.98
N ASN A 141 -9.72 -28.81 -2.30
CA ASN A 141 -9.67 -27.68 -3.20
C ASN A 141 -10.66 -26.58 -2.79
N ILE A 142 -10.36 -25.34 -3.18
CA ILE A 142 -11.23 -24.18 -2.99
C ILE A 142 -11.65 -23.66 -4.35
N GLU A 143 -12.95 -23.68 -4.61
CA GLU A 143 -13.56 -23.09 -5.80
C GLU A 143 -13.74 -21.58 -5.58
N VAL A 144 -13.38 -20.78 -6.58
CA VAL A 144 -13.36 -19.31 -6.50
C VAL A 144 -14.27 -18.72 -7.58
N ASN A 145 -15.28 -17.94 -7.20
CA ASN A 145 -16.24 -17.31 -8.12
C ASN A 145 -16.79 -18.27 -9.19
N SER A 146 -17.05 -19.52 -8.80
CA SER A 146 -17.56 -20.61 -9.66
C SER A 146 -16.70 -20.98 -10.88
N ASN A 147 -15.50 -20.42 -11.06
CA ASN A 147 -14.69 -20.62 -12.28
C ASN A 147 -13.18 -20.80 -12.00
N GLY A 148 -12.70 -20.41 -10.83
CA GLY A 148 -11.32 -20.66 -10.38
C GLY A 148 -11.26 -21.86 -9.45
N VAL A 149 -10.11 -22.55 -9.41
CA VAL A 149 -9.84 -23.64 -8.46
C VAL A 149 -8.46 -23.44 -7.87
N VAL A 150 -8.38 -23.48 -6.55
CA VAL A 150 -7.12 -23.56 -5.79
C VAL A 150 -6.99 -24.98 -5.29
N THR A 151 -6.04 -25.73 -5.84
CA THR A 151 -5.78 -27.11 -5.42
C THR A 151 -4.86 -27.13 -4.21
N GLY A 152 -5.23 -27.92 -3.21
CA GLY A 152 -4.42 -28.09 -2.02
C GLY A 152 -3.17 -28.93 -2.25
N GLU A 153 -2.16 -28.68 -1.43
CA GLU A 153 -1.02 -29.57 -1.25
C GLU A 153 -1.25 -30.41 0.02
N TYR A 154 -0.89 -31.70 -0.01
CA TYR A 154 -0.96 -32.58 1.17
C TYR A 154 -2.33 -32.59 1.88
N ASN A 155 -3.43 -32.59 1.12
CA ASN A 155 -4.81 -32.60 1.63
C ASN A 155 -5.26 -31.28 2.31
N VAL A 156 -4.57 -30.16 2.04
CA VAL A 156 -4.92 -28.84 2.56
C VAL A 156 -4.86 -27.81 1.43
N ALA A 157 -5.97 -27.14 1.15
CA ALA A 157 -6.02 -25.96 0.28
C ALA A 157 -6.17 -24.70 1.12
N THR A 158 -5.38 -23.67 0.82
CA THR A 158 -5.49 -22.35 1.43
C THR A 158 -5.71 -21.29 0.37
N PHE A 159 -6.54 -20.30 0.67
CA PHE A 159 -6.77 -19.17 -0.21
C PHE A 159 -6.78 -17.87 0.59
N GLU A 160 -5.98 -16.92 0.14
CA GLU A 160 -5.81 -15.62 0.80
C GLU A 160 -6.43 -14.52 -0.05
N VAL A 161 -7.17 -13.62 0.59
CA VAL A 161 -7.68 -12.40 -0.02
C VAL A 161 -7.27 -11.20 0.80
N THR A 162 -6.99 -10.10 0.12
CA THR A 162 -6.69 -8.81 0.74
C THR A 162 -7.86 -7.87 0.52
N CYS A 163 -8.29 -7.13 1.54
CA CYS A 163 -9.26 -6.07 1.32
C CYS A 163 -8.63 -4.94 0.50
N ASN A 164 -9.38 -4.32 -0.41
CA ASN A 164 -8.97 -3.10 -1.14
C ASN A 164 -9.78 -1.85 -0.71
N GLY A 165 -10.40 -1.91 0.47
CA GLY A 165 -11.31 -0.90 1.02
C GLY A 165 -12.78 -1.15 0.71
N THR A 166 -13.11 -1.79 -0.41
CA THR A 166 -14.50 -1.98 -0.86
C THR A 166 -14.85 -3.44 -1.18
N ALA A 167 -13.85 -4.28 -1.43
CA ALA A 167 -14.00 -5.69 -1.78
C ALA A 167 -12.79 -6.52 -1.33
N TRP A 168 -13.03 -7.82 -1.16
CA TRP A 168 -11.95 -8.80 -1.02
C TRP A 168 -11.37 -9.12 -2.40
N VAL A 169 -10.06 -9.00 -2.55
CA VAL A 169 -9.38 -9.23 -3.83
C VAL A 169 -8.25 -10.25 -3.70
N ASN A 170 -8.02 -11.01 -4.77
CA ASN A 170 -6.81 -11.81 -4.94
C ASN A 170 -6.27 -11.57 -6.36
N SER A 171 -4.98 -11.27 -6.48
CA SER A 171 -4.31 -11.05 -7.78
C SER A 171 -5.04 -10.06 -8.72
N GLY A 172 -5.69 -9.05 -8.14
CA GLY A 172 -6.45 -8.03 -8.88
C GLY A 172 -7.90 -8.41 -9.24
N ALA A 173 -8.33 -9.64 -8.96
CA ALA A 173 -9.72 -10.08 -9.15
C ALA A 173 -10.54 -9.88 -7.87
N ILE A 174 -11.78 -9.41 -8.02
CA ILE A 174 -12.74 -9.31 -6.91
C ILE A 174 -13.29 -10.70 -6.60
N ILE A 175 -13.24 -11.08 -5.33
CA ILE A 175 -13.75 -12.35 -4.83
C ILE A 175 -15.10 -12.11 -4.15
N THR A 176 -16.10 -12.87 -4.60
CA THR A 176 -17.49 -12.76 -4.12
C THR A 176 -18.06 -14.09 -3.65
N GLN A 177 -17.44 -15.20 -4.05
CA GLN A 177 -17.86 -16.54 -3.65
C GLN A 177 -16.68 -17.48 -3.47
N LEU A 178 -16.73 -18.33 -2.44
CA LEU A 178 -15.83 -19.45 -2.23
C LEU A 178 -16.61 -20.72 -1.85
N GLU A 179 -16.11 -21.89 -2.24
CA GLU A 179 -16.61 -23.20 -1.81
C GLU A 179 -15.43 -24.14 -1.54
N CYS A 180 -15.51 -24.94 -0.48
CA CYS A 180 -14.50 -25.95 -0.14
C CYS A 180 -15.03 -27.34 -0.48
N ALA A 181 -14.20 -28.17 -1.11
CA ALA A 181 -14.56 -29.53 -1.50
C ALA A 181 -13.37 -30.50 -1.37
N SER A 182 -13.67 -31.77 -1.07
CA SER A 182 -12.70 -32.88 -1.00
C SER A 182 -13.35 -34.25 -1.22
#